data_AF-A0A0P4W7V6-F1
#
_entry.id   AF-A0A0P4W7V6-F1
#
_cell.length_a   1.000
_cell.length_b   1.000
_cell.length_c   1.000
_cell.angle_alpha   90.00
_cell.angle_beta   90.00
_cell.angle_gamma   90.00
#
_symmetry.space_group_name_H-M   'P 1'
#
loop_
_entity.id
_entity.type
_entity.pdbx_description
1 polymer ?
#
loop_
_entity_poly.entity_id
_entity_poly.type
_entity_poly.pdbx_seq_one_letter_code
_entity_poly.pdbx_strand_id
1 'polypeptide(L)'
;MRKTTAVVIIYTFPSLRCMDGEANFNWRFVFPLEMLEAEQVMLVEYKEHPWSLNSTQQRRPPQLTLQLWDNDLILRDDYLSEMTIDLCHLPKPAKSLRGVSPAQVPQMMGNGTSNSVAITFLDDHSASVNLFEAKRVYGYFPFTRVEEGVVEIAGKIEMELEVVTEEDSKARPAGLGRDEPNMNPKLPEPNRPATSFLWLSSPWKSFRHIIWKNYKWYCITLVILVILFLFLFLFLYSFPGATVEYILGTY
;
A
#
# COMPACT_ATOMS: atom_id res chain seq x y z
N MET A 1 26.01 -16.24 -24.52
CA MET A 1 25.03 -17.13 -23.86
C MET A 1 24.00 -16.24 -23.18
N ARG A 2 22.71 -16.44 -23.44
CA ARG A 2 21.64 -15.77 -22.68
C ARG A 2 21.58 -16.44 -21.31
N LYS A 3 21.71 -15.67 -20.23
CA LYS A 3 21.47 -16.18 -18.88
C LYS A 3 20.10 -15.67 -18.44
N THR A 4 19.23 -16.61 -18.11
CA THR A 4 17.97 -16.30 -17.45
C THR A 4 18.28 -16.07 -15.98
N THR A 5 18.02 -14.85 -15.52
CA THR A 5 18.28 -14.42 -14.15
C THR A 5 16.94 -14.07 -13.53
N ALA A 6 16.66 -14.48 -12.30
CA ALA A 6 15.46 -14.03 -11.60
C ALA A 6 15.82 -12.95 -10.59
N VAL A 7 14.96 -11.96 -10.43
CA VAL A 7 15.05 -10.97 -9.37
C VAL A 7 14.03 -11.32 -8.31
N VAL A 8 14.50 -11.66 -7.12
CA VAL A 8 13.69 -11.89 -5.94
C VAL A 8 13.55 -10.57 -5.21
N ILE A 9 12.31 -10.17 -4.96
CA ILE A 9 11.99 -8.97 -4.21
C ILE A 9 11.26 -9.42 -2.96
N ILE A 10 11.89 -9.23 -1.80
CA ILE A 10 11.25 -9.39 -0.50
C ILE A 10 11.02 -7.99 0.03
N TYR A 11 9.80 -7.64 0.39
CA TYR A 11 9.56 -6.38 1.05
C TYR A 11 8.65 -6.52 2.24
N THR A 12 8.99 -5.70 3.23
CA THR A 12 8.20 -5.46 4.42
C THR A 12 7.71 -4.02 4.34
N PHE A 13 6.41 -3.80 4.46
CA PHE A 13 5.92 -2.46 4.74
C PHE A 13 5.99 -2.24 6.25
N PRO A 14 6.63 -1.17 6.77
CA PRO A 14 6.48 -0.80 8.17
C PRO A 14 5.68 0.49 8.36
N SER A 15 5.39 1.24 7.30
CA SER A 15 4.82 2.60 7.42
C SER A 15 3.89 2.91 6.25
N LEU A 16 2.65 2.43 6.35
CA LEU A 16 1.53 3.03 5.61
C LEU A 16 0.39 3.33 6.58
N ARG A 17 -0.27 4.46 6.37
CA ARG A 17 -1.12 5.15 7.33
C ARG A 17 -2.48 4.45 7.54
N CYS A 18 -2.49 3.31 8.21
CA CYS A 18 -3.72 2.68 8.74
C CYS A 18 -3.97 3.18 10.16
N MET A 19 -4.67 4.31 10.33
CA MET A 19 -5.09 4.98 11.59
C MET A 19 -4.04 5.23 12.70
N ASP A 20 -3.09 4.33 12.95
CA ASP A 20 -1.96 4.38 13.88
C ASP A 20 -0.60 4.50 13.17
N GLY A 21 -0.56 4.56 11.82
CA GLY A 21 0.64 4.92 11.04
C GLY A 21 1.58 3.76 10.67
N GLU A 22 1.28 2.53 11.10
CA GLU A 22 2.10 1.35 10.84
C GLU A 22 1.27 0.25 10.18
N ALA A 23 1.69 -0.19 9.01
CA ALA A 23 1.11 -1.31 8.29
C ALA A 23 2.22 -2.33 8.07
N ASN A 24 2.09 -3.51 8.66
CA ASN A 24 3.09 -4.57 8.56
C ASN A 24 2.62 -5.61 7.55
N PHE A 25 3.30 -5.74 6.41
CA PHE A 25 3.03 -6.79 5.42
C PHE A 25 4.34 -7.35 4.91
N ASN A 26 4.44 -8.68 4.82
CA ASN A 26 5.60 -9.36 4.26
C ASN A 26 5.19 -10.05 2.96
N TRP A 27 5.83 -9.69 1.86
CA TRP A 27 5.65 -10.37 0.58
C TRP A 27 6.98 -10.70 -0.07
N ARG A 28 6.96 -11.76 -0.89
CA ARG A 28 8.08 -12.19 -1.70
C ARG A 28 7.61 -12.44 -3.12
N PHE A 29 8.27 -11.80 -4.07
CA PHE A 29 8.00 -11.95 -5.49
C PHE A 29 9.26 -12.43 -6.20
N VAL A 30 9.07 -13.19 -7.27
CA VAL A 30 10.14 -13.67 -8.13
C VAL A 30 9.80 -13.25 -9.55
N PHE A 31 10.63 -12.39 -10.14
CA PHE A 31 10.45 -11.90 -11.49
C PHE A 31 11.49 -12.56 -12.41
N PRO A 32 11.06 -13.32 -13.43
CA PRO A 32 12.00 -13.82 -14.44
C PRO A 32 12.48 -12.66 -15.32
N LEU A 33 13.80 -12.56 -15.50
CA LEU A 33 14.45 -11.47 -16.22
C LEU A 33 15.54 -12.03 -17.17
N GLU A 34 15.36 -11.85 -18.47
CA GLU A 34 16.40 -12.19 -19.44
C GLU A 34 17.32 -11.00 -19.65
N MET A 35 18.57 -11.10 -19.21
CA MET A 35 19.53 -10.00 -19.31
C MET A 35 20.72 -10.35 -20.21
N LEU A 36 21.12 -9.38 -21.02
CA LEU A 36 22.40 -9.38 -21.71
C LEU A 36 23.44 -8.67 -20.82
N GLU A 37 24.22 -9.45 -20.06
CA GLU A 37 25.22 -8.92 -19.10
C GLU A 37 26.19 -7.92 -19.74
N ALA A 38 26.62 -8.15 -20.99
CA ALA A 38 27.56 -7.28 -21.69
C ALA A 38 26.98 -5.91 -22.10
N GLU A 39 25.66 -5.86 -22.35
CA GLU A 39 24.98 -4.61 -22.76
C GLU A 39 24.23 -3.96 -21.58
N GLN A 40 24.08 -4.65 -20.45
CA GLN A 40 23.26 -4.24 -19.29
C GLN A 40 21.79 -3.93 -19.66
N VAL A 41 21.25 -4.72 -20.60
CA VAL A 41 19.91 -4.55 -21.17
C VAL A 41 19.08 -5.81 -20.92
N MET A 42 17.81 -5.62 -20.57
CA MET A 42 16.81 -6.67 -20.48
C MET A 42 16.20 -6.92 -21.87
N LEU A 43 16.03 -8.19 -22.22
CA LEU A 43 15.24 -8.63 -23.36
C LEU A 43 13.83 -8.96 -22.87
N VAL A 44 12.85 -8.29 -23.46
CA VAL A 44 11.44 -8.59 -23.25
C VAL A 44 10.92 -9.22 -24.53
N GLU A 45 10.53 -10.49 -24.46
CA GLU A 45 9.84 -11.15 -25.54
C GLU A 45 8.34 -10.90 -25.40
N TYR A 46 7.71 -10.39 -26.46
CA TYR A 46 6.26 -10.25 -26.51
C TYR A 46 5.72 -10.67 -27.88
N LYS A 47 4.45 -11.05 -27.90
CA LYS A 47 3.70 -11.29 -29.13
C LYS A 47 2.81 -10.09 -29.38
N GLU A 48 2.85 -9.53 -30.59
CA GLU A 48 2.01 -8.38 -30.95
C GLU A 48 0.52 -8.73 -30.87
N HIS A 49 0.19 -9.96 -31.25
CA HIS A 49 -1.15 -10.51 -31.16
C HIS A 49 -1.09 -11.91 -30.55
N PRO A 50 -2.12 -12.34 -29.81
CA PRO A 50 -2.17 -13.69 -29.24
C PRO A 50 -1.96 -14.82 -30.26
N TRP A 51 -2.28 -14.56 -31.53
CA TRP A 51 -2.14 -15.51 -32.66
C TRP A 51 -0.86 -15.33 -33.50
N SER A 52 0.05 -14.43 -33.12
CA SER A 52 1.31 -14.30 -33.85
C SER A 52 2.17 -15.54 -33.61
N LEU A 53 2.62 -16.17 -34.70
CA LEU A 53 3.55 -17.30 -34.67
C LEU A 53 4.93 -16.84 -34.20
N ASN A 54 5.33 -15.62 -34.59
CA ASN A 54 6.63 -15.05 -34.22
C ASN A 54 6.50 -14.23 -32.93
N SER A 55 7.49 -14.39 -32.04
CA SER A 55 7.74 -13.49 -30.91
C SER A 55 8.69 -12.37 -31.35
N THR A 56 8.37 -11.15 -30.95
CA THR A 56 9.24 -9.99 -31.13
C THR A 56 10.06 -9.80 -29.86
N GLN A 57 11.35 -9.50 -30.02
CA GLN A 57 12.24 -9.19 -28.90
C GLN A 57 12.45 -7.68 -28.82
N GLN A 58 12.21 -7.08 -27.67
CA GLN A 58 12.51 -5.69 -27.41
C GLN A 58 13.58 -5.54 -26.33
N ARG A 59 14.56 -4.69 -26.61
CA ARG A 59 15.59 -4.26 -25.68
C ARG A 59 15.05 -3.16 -24.79
N ARG A 60 15.10 -3.33 -23.46
CA ARG A 60 14.66 -2.35 -22.46
C ARG A 60 15.69 -2.27 -21.33
N PRO A 61 15.84 -1.11 -20.67
CA PRO A 61 16.61 -1.04 -19.44
C PRO A 61 15.96 -1.91 -18.36
N PRO A 62 16.73 -2.59 -17.50
CA PRO A 62 16.20 -3.38 -16.40
C PRO A 62 15.70 -2.43 -15.29
N GLN A 63 14.41 -2.08 -15.34
CA GLN A 63 13.77 -1.20 -14.37
C GLN A 63 12.74 -1.96 -13.53
N LEU A 64 12.68 -1.62 -12.25
CA LEU A 64 11.66 -2.09 -11.32
C LEU A 64 10.72 -0.93 -10.99
N THR A 65 9.44 -1.12 -11.27
CA THR A 65 8.39 -0.16 -10.95
C THR A 65 7.50 -0.72 -9.85
N LEU A 66 7.40 -0.01 -8.74
CA LEU A 66 6.53 -0.32 -7.61
C LEU A 66 5.45 0.75 -7.52
N GLN A 67 4.20 0.33 -7.40
CA GLN A 67 3.07 1.23 -7.28
C GLN A 67 2.41 1.07 -5.93
N LEU A 68 2.02 2.20 -5.35
CA LEU A 68 1.34 2.30 -4.08
C LEU A 68 -0.09 2.77 -4.32
N TRP A 69 -1.04 1.92 -3.94
CA TRP A 69 -2.47 2.13 -4.09
C TRP A 69 -3.13 2.11 -2.71
N ASP A 70 -4.07 3.01 -2.47
CA ASP A 70 -4.98 2.90 -1.33
C ASP A 70 -6.05 1.87 -1.65
N ASN A 71 -6.29 0.94 -0.72
CA ASN A 71 -7.28 -0.12 -0.88
C ASN A 71 -8.53 0.27 -0.10
N ASP A 72 -9.37 1.05 -0.74
CA ASP A 72 -10.64 1.50 -0.18
C ASP A 72 -11.74 0.49 -0.51
N LEU A 73 -12.34 -0.10 0.52
CA LEU A 73 -13.39 -1.12 0.34
C LEU A 73 -14.71 -0.57 -0.24
N ILE A 74 -14.88 0.76 -0.25
CA ILE A 74 -16.17 1.43 -0.56
C ILE A 74 -16.04 2.40 -1.74
N LEU A 75 -14.88 3.04 -1.90
CA LEU A 75 -14.60 3.98 -2.99
C LEU A 75 -13.74 3.30 -4.05
N ARG A 76 -13.45 4.02 -5.13
CA ARG A 76 -12.50 3.56 -6.15
C ARG A 76 -11.10 3.63 -5.55
N ASP A 77 -10.30 2.59 -5.71
CA ASP A 77 -8.90 2.58 -5.28
C ASP A 77 -8.17 3.83 -5.78
N ASP A 78 -7.66 4.63 -4.85
CA ASP A 78 -6.94 5.86 -5.16
C ASP A 78 -5.45 5.54 -5.30
N TYR A 79 -4.88 5.95 -6.44
CA TYR A 79 -3.45 5.86 -6.67
C TYR A 79 -2.71 6.89 -5.79
N LEU A 80 -1.79 6.42 -4.95
CA LEU A 80 -1.04 7.28 -4.03
C LEU A 80 0.28 7.74 -4.67
N SER A 81 1.10 6.80 -5.14
CA SER A 81 2.40 7.11 -5.75
C SER A 81 3.00 5.91 -6.49
N GLU A 82 4.02 6.17 -7.30
CA GLU A 82 4.81 5.16 -8.01
C GLU A 82 6.29 5.47 -7.82
N MET A 83 7.07 4.40 -7.79
CA MET A 83 8.51 4.46 -7.64
C MET A 83 9.13 3.57 -8.72
N THR A 84 9.93 4.17 -9.61
CA THR A 84 10.68 3.44 -10.64
C THR A 84 12.16 3.51 -10.35
N ILE A 85 12.82 2.35 -10.32
CA ILE A 85 14.23 2.19 -9.97
C ILE A 85 14.94 1.48 -11.12
N ASP A 86 16.08 2.01 -11.55
CA ASP A 86 16.99 1.30 -12.46
C ASP A 86 17.83 0.30 -11.67
N LEU A 87 17.82 -0.97 -12.06
CA LEU A 87 18.55 -2.04 -11.39
C LEU A 87 20.07 -1.97 -11.66
N CYS A 88 20.49 -1.37 -12.78
CA CYS A 88 21.90 -1.16 -13.10
C CYS A 88 22.49 0.05 -12.37
N HIS A 89 21.65 1.06 -12.10
CA HIS A 89 22.03 2.30 -11.43
C HIS A 89 21.20 2.51 -10.16
N LEU A 90 21.20 1.51 -9.29
CA LEU A 90 20.37 1.51 -8.10
C LEU A 90 20.93 2.51 -7.09
N PRO A 91 20.15 3.52 -6.65
CA PRO A 91 20.58 4.39 -5.57
C PRO A 91 20.69 3.58 -4.27
N LYS A 92 21.71 3.87 -3.44
CA LYS A 92 21.88 3.17 -2.17
C LYS A 92 20.68 3.41 -1.26
N PRO A 93 19.97 2.37 -0.82
CA PRO A 93 18.84 2.55 0.07
C PRO A 93 19.30 3.00 1.46
N ALA A 94 18.40 3.69 2.18
CA ALA A 94 18.68 4.09 3.55
C ALA A 94 18.72 2.87 4.47
N LYS A 95 19.62 2.88 5.46
CA LYS A 95 19.76 1.78 6.44
C LYS A 95 18.75 1.85 7.59
N SER A 96 18.04 2.97 7.73
CA SER A 96 17.10 3.22 8.82
C SER A 96 15.93 4.06 8.34
N LEU A 97 14.74 3.82 8.89
CA LEU A 97 13.51 4.59 8.62
C LEU A 97 13.67 6.11 8.82
N ARG A 98 14.53 6.52 9.77
CA ARG A 98 14.83 7.93 10.08
C ARG A 98 15.78 8.58 9.07
N GLY A 99 16.59 7.79 8.37
CA GLY A 99 17.51 8.26 7.33
C GLY A 99 16.83 8.55 5.99
N VAL A 100 15.53 8.29 5.89
CA VAL A 100 14.72 8.64 4.72
C VAL A 100 14.11 10.02 4.95
N SER A 101 14.78 11.04 4.43
CA SER A 101 14.33 12.44 4.39
C SER A 101 13.84 12.83 2.99
N PRO A 102 12.87 13.75 2.87
CA PRO A 102 12.45 14.25 1.57
C PRO A 102 13.61 15.05 0.97
N ALA A 103 14.23 14.53 -0.07
CA ALA A 103 15.15 15.32 -0.87
C ALA A 103 14.39 16.42 -1.58
N GLN A 104 14.89 17.65 -1.50
CA GLN A 104 14.50 18.68 -2.46
C GLN A 104 14.95 18.20 -3.85
N VAL A 105 14.01 18.08 -4.78
CA VAL A 105 14.32 17.74 -6.17
C VAL A 105 15.26 18.82 -6.72
N PRO A 106 16.42 18.47 -7.29
CA PRO A 106 17.16 19.41 -8.13
C PRO A 106 16.21 19.77 -9.27
N GLN A 107 15.83 21.04 -9.38
CA GLN A 107 15.01 21.56 -10.47
C GLN A 107 15.71 21.26 -11.82
N MET A 108 15.42 20.10 -12.41
CA MET A 108 15.86 19.75 -13.75
C MET A 108 14.65 19.86 -14.69
N MET A 109 14.59 21.06 -15.26
CA MET A 109 14.07 21.44 -16.58
C MET A 109 13.32 20.38 -17.40
N GLY A 110 12.11 20.73 -17.84
CA GLY A 110 11.60 20.32 -19.15
C GLY A 110 10.13 19.93 -19.15
N ASN A 111 9.32 20.70 -19.87
CA ASN A 111 7.93 20.39 -20.24
C ASN A 111 7.74 18.91 -20.61
N GLY A 112 7.01 18.18 -19.79
CA GLY A 112 6.61 16.81 -20.09
C GLY A 112 5.89 16.20 -18.90
N THR A 113 4.58 16.06 -19.01
CA THR A 113 3.73 15.27 -18.12
C THR A 113 4.30 13.87 -17.92
N SER A 114 4.93 13.60 -16.79
CA SER A 114 5.24 12.26 -16.30
C SER A 114 5.44 12.35 -14.79
N ASN A 115 4.50 11.80 -14.01
CA ASN A 115 4.53 11.74 -12.55
C ASN A 115 5.62 10.80 -11.98
N SER A 116 6.70 10.55 -12.73
CA SER A 116 7.80 9.69 -12.33
C SER A 116 8.93 10.54 -11.74
N VAL A 117 8.88 10.78 -10.43
CA VAL A 117 10.00 11.44 -9.74
C VAL A 117 11.09 10.42 -9.47
N ALA A 118 12.26 10.67 -10.06
CA ALA A 118 13.49 9.94 -9.76
C ALA A 118 13.79 10.02 -8.26
N ILE A 119 14.11 8.88 -7.65
CA ILE A 119 14.40 8.82 -6.23
C ILE A 119 15.75 9.49 -5.97
N THR A 120 15.73 10.72 -5.47
CA THR A 120 16.94 11.36 -4.96
C THR A 120 17.08 10.97 -3.49
N PHE A 121 17.99 10.04 -3.17
CA PHE A 121 18.41 9.81 -1.79
C PHE A 121 19.40 10.92 -1.41
N LEU A 122 19.17 11.58 -0.27
CA LEU A 122 19.81 12.86 0.09
C LEU A 122 21.31 12.82 0.37
N ASP A 123 21.94 11.65 0.53
CA ASP A 123 23.26 11.62 1.21
C ASP A 123 24.46 11.25 0.34
N ASP A 124 24.31 10.92 -0.94
CA ASP A 124 25.48 10.76 -1.82
C ASP A 124 25.09 10.81 -3.30
N HIS A 125 25.29 11.95 -3.95
CA HIS A 125 25.02 12.15 -5.38
C HIS A 125 25.97 11.37 -6.32
N SER A 126 26.71 10.36 -5.85
CA SER A 126 27.77 9.75 -6.68
C SER A 126 27.83 8.22 -6.71
N ALA A 127 27.21 7.50 -5.76
CA ALA A 127 27.41 6.06 -5.65
C ALA A 127 26.12 5.27 -5.95
N SER A 128 25.82 5.11 -7.24
CA SER A 128 24.90 4.06 -7.69
C SER A 128 25.54 2.68 -7.52
N VAL A 129 24.72 1.68 -7.24
CA VAL A 129 25.13 0.28 -7.11
C VAL A 129 24.47 -0.49 -8.23
N ASN A 130 25.25 -1.29 -8.95
CA ASN A 130 24.69 -2.24 -9.89
C ASN A 130 24.20 -3.48 -9.12
N LEU A 131 22.89 -3.72 -9.14
CA LEU A 131 22.29 -4.85 -8.45
C LEU A 131 22.84 -6.20 -8.94
N PHE A 132 23.20 -6.31 -10.23
CA PHE A 132 23.73 -7.54 -10.82
C PHE A 132 25.16 -7.85 -10.36
N GLU A 133 25.94 -6.81 -10.02
CA GLU A 133 27.28 -6.98 -9.45
C GLU A 133 27.21 -7.21 -7.94
N ALA A 134 26.37 -6.44 -7.24
CA ALA A 134 26.18 -6.55 -5.79
C ALA A 134 25.46 -7.84 -5.38
N LYS A 135 24.66 -8.43 -6.29
CA LYS A 135 23.75 -9.58 -6.10
C LYS A 135 22.62 -9.38 -5.10
N ARG A 136 22.82 -8.58 -4.06
CA ARG A 136 21.84 -8.34 -3.01
C ARG A 136 21.93 -6.91 -2.50
N VAL A 137 20.79 -6.24 -2.41
CA VAL A 137 20.65 -4.91 -1.83
C VAL A 137 19.46 -4.88 -0.89
N TYR A 138 19.64 -4.31 0.29
CA TYR A 138 18.59 -4.20 1.31
C TYR A 138 18.56 -2.78 1.88
N GLY A 139 17.35 -2.26 2.08
CA GLY A 139 17.13 -1.06 2.89
C GLY A 139 15.76 -0.41 2.65
N TYR A 140 15.64 0.83 3.08
CA TYR A 140 14.42 1.62 2.98
C TYR A 140 14.41 2.50 1.73
N PHE A 141 13.28 2.47 1.03
CA PHE A 141 13.04 3.29 -0.16
C PHE A 141 11.80 4.19 0.07
N PRO A 142 11.90 5.49 -0.24
CA PRO A 142 10.77 6.40 -0.14
C PRO A 142 9.87 6.30 -1.38
N PHE A 143 8.56 6.27 -1.15
CA PHE A 143 7.59 6.69 -2.13
C PHE A 143 7.42 8.20 -2.06
N THR A 144 7.54 8.87 -3.19
CA THR A 144 7.42 10.32 -3.29
C THR A 144 6.20 10.71 -4.11
N ARG A 145 5.58 11.83 -3.73
CA ARG A 145 4.50 12.47 -4.48
C ARG A 145 4.87 13.93 -4.67
N VAL A 146 4.60 14.46 -5.86
CA VAL A 146 4.75 15.89 -6.13
C VAL A 146 3.40 16.54 -5.96
N GLU A 147 3.28 17.43 -4.99
CA GLU A 147 2.13 18.31 -4.81
C GLU A 147 2.62 19.75 -4.93
N GLU A 148 2.05 20.51 -5.86
CA GLU A 148 2.35 21.94 -6.05
C GLU A 148 3.85 22.28 -6.23
N GLY A 149 4.65 21.35 -6.76
CA GLY A 149 6.09 21.52 -6.98
C GLY A 149 6.95 21.22 -5.74
N VAL A 150 6.33 20.81 -4.63
CA VAL A 150 7.01 20.29 -3.44
C VAL A 150 6.96 18.76 -3.47
N VAL A 151 8.08 18.12 -3.13
CA VAL A 151 8.15 16.66 -3.03
C VAL A 151 7.85 16.25 -1.60
N GLU A 152 6.73 15.56 -1.45
CA GLU A 152 6.31 14.96 -0.19
C GLU A 152 6.56 13.45 -0.21
N ILE A 153 6.84 12.88 0.97
CA ILE A 153 6.96 11.43 1.12
C ILE A 153 5.57 10.85 1.33
N ALA A 154 5.07 10.11 0.34
CA ALA A 154 3.79 9.42 0.41
C ALA A 154 3.86 8.15 1.28
N GLY A 155 5.03 7.50 1.34
CA GLY A 155 5.23 6.28 2.13
C GLY A 155 6.68 5.84 2.16
N LYS A 156 6.98 4.81 2.96
CA LYS A 156 8.31 4.19 3.02
C LYS A 156 8.16 2.68 2.96
N ILE A 157 8.93 2.04 2.10
CA ILE A 157 8.96 0.58 1.95
C ILE A 157 10.34 0.06 2.37
N GLU A 158 10.36 -0.99 3.17
CA GLU A 158 11.57 -1.74 3.47
C GLU A 158 11.64 -2.89 2.46
N MET A 159 12.68 -2.93 1.63
CA MET A 159 12.82 -3.99 0.64
C MET A 159 14.23 -4.52 0.51
N GLU A 160 14.28 -5.78 0.11
CA GLU A 160 15.44 -6.55 -0.23
C GLU A 160 15.30 -7.04 -1.68
N LEU A 161 16.27 -6.68 -2.50
CA LEU A 161 16.42 -7.11 -3.88
C LEU A 161 17.56 -8.12 -3.93
N GLU A 162 17.29 -9.32 -4.42
CA GLU A 162 18.28 -10.40 -4.58
C GLU A 162 18.24 -10.92 -6.02
N VAL A 163 19.40 -11.01 -6.66
CA VAL A 163 19.59 -11.59 -7.99
C VAL A 163 19.93 -13.06 -7.81
N VAL A 164 19.09 -13.93 -8.37
CA VAL A 164 19.24 -15.38 -8.27
C VAL A 164 19.25 -16.02 -9.65
N THR A 165 19.83 -17.21 -9.74
CA THR A 165 19.80 -17.98 -10.99
C THR A 165 18.42 -18.61 -11.19
N GLU A 166 18.11 -19.02 -12.42
CA GLU A 166 16.87 -19.76 -12.73
C GLU A 166 16.76 -21.07 -11.93
N GLU A 167 17.88 -21.75 -11.68
CA GLU A 167 17.91 -22.99 -10.89
C GLU A 167 17.54 -22.71 -9.43
N ASP A 168 18.13 -21.66 -8.84
CA ASP A 168 17.85 -21.26 -7.47
C ASP A 168 16.41 -20.77 -7.29
N SER A 169 15.85 -20.08 -8.29
CA SER A 169 14.47 -19.58 -8.24
C SER A 169 13.46 -20.73 -8.28
N LYS A 170 13.73 -21.78 -9.05
CA LYS A 170 12.93 -23.02 -9.08
C LYS A 170 13.05 -23.82 -7.79
N ALA A 171 14.24 -23.85 -7.17
CA ALA A 171 14.45 -24.51 -5.89
C ALA A 171 13.75 -23.78 -4.72
N ARG A 172 13.62 -22.45 -4.81
CA ARG A 172 12.97 -21.59 -3.81
C ARG A 172 11.78 -20.84 -4.41
N PRO A 173 10.72 -21.53 -4.84
CA PRO A 173 9.60 -20.85 -5.49
C PRO A 173 8.91 -19.90 -4.49
N ALA A 174 8.31 -18.84 -5.02
CA ALA A 174 7.44 -17.95 -4.27
C ALA A 174 6.05 -17.95 -4.92
N GLY A 175 5.01 -18.02 -4.10
CA GLY A 175 3.64 -17.83 -4.56
C GLY A 175 3.36 -16.37 -4.92
N LEU A 176 2.19 -16.12 -5.51
CA LEU A 176 1.72 -14.77 -5.75
C LEU A 176 1.18 -14.18 -4.43
N GLY A 177 1.81 -13.12 -3.94
CA GLY A 177 1.42 -12.47 -2.70
C GLY A 177 1.61 -13.35 -1.46
N ARG A 178 0.53 -13.98 -0.98
CA ARG A 178 0.53 -14.87 0.20
C ARG A 178 0.19 -16.33 -0.13
N ASP A 179 -0.02 -16.64 -1.40
CA ASP A 179 -0.31 -17.99 -1.83
C ASP A 179 0.91 -18.90 -1.61
N GLU A 180 0.67 -20.19 -1.46
CA GLU A 180 1.75 -21.17 -1.51
C GLU A 180 2.39 -21.12 -2.91
N PRO A 181 3.72 -21.29 -3.03
CA PRO A 181 4.69 -21.70 -2.00
C PRO A 181 5.35 -20.53 -1.23
N ASN A 182 5.35 -20.61 0.11
CA ASN A 182 6.03 -19.67 1.02
C ASN A 182 6.95 -20.44 1.98
N MET A 183 7.97 -21.10 1.43
CA MET A 183 8.81 -22.02 2.19
C MET A 183 10.25 -21.54 2.42
N ASN A 184 10.80 -20.65 1.58
CA ASN A 184 12.23 -20.33 1.65
C ASN A 184 12.58 -18.87 1.25
N PRO A 185 12.60 -17.91 2.19
CA PRO A 185 12.29 -18.04 3.62
C PRO A 185 10.78 -18.02 3.88
N LYS A 186 10.34 -18.68 4.96
CA LYS A 186 8.94 -18.61 5.41
C LYS A 186 8.67 -17.23 5.99
N LEU A 187 7.89 -16.43 5.26
CA LEU A 187 7.48 -15.12 5.73
C LEU A 187 6.39 -15.26 6.82
N PRO A 188 6.56 -14.65 8.00
CA PRO A 188 5.55 -14.70 9.04
C PRO A 188 4.32 -13.89 8.63
N GLU A 189 3.19 -14.21 9.24
CA GLU A 189 1.97 -13.46 9.04
C GLU A 189 2.15 -12.00 9.49
N PRO A 190 1.51 -11.05 8.79
CA PRO A 190 1.55 -9.64 9.16
C PRO A 190 0.94 -9.43 10.55
N ASN A 191 1.66 -8.70 11.40
CA ASN A 191 1.10 -8.19 12.66
C ASN A 191 0.11 -7.07 12.33
N ARG A 192 -1.14 -7.45 12.04
CA ARG A 192 -2.23 -6.51 11.79
C ARG A 192 -2.66 -5.86 13.12
N PRO A 193 -2.51 -4.54 13.30
CA PRO A 193 -3.08 -3.87 14.47
C PRO A 193 -4.59 -4.07 14.47
N ALA A 194 -5.19 -4.13 15.66
CA ALA A 194 -6.62 -4.41 15.86
C ALA A 194 -7.57 -3.34 15.27
N THR A 195 -7.02 -2.30 14.64
CA THR A 195 -7.72 -1.22 13.93
C THR A 195 -7.86 -1.48 12.42
N SER A 196 -7.11 -2.44 11.86
CA SER A 196 -7.14 -2.79 10.43
C SER A 196 -8.24 -3.79 10.03
N PHE A 197 -9.20 -4.08 10.93
CA PHE A 197 -10.30 -4.98 10.60
C PHE A 197 -11.25 -4.32 9.59
N LEU A 198 -11.51 -5.06 8.51
CA LEU A 198 -12.64 -4.84 7.61
C LEU A 198 -13.88 -4.58 8.46
N TRP A 199 -14.50 -3.41 8.34
CA TRP A 199 -15.73 -3.07 9.06
C TRP A 199 -16.72 -4.24 9.01
N LEU A 200 -16.88 -4.83 7.82
CA LEU A 200 -17.87 -5.86 7.57
C LEU A 200 -17.59 -7.20 8.29
N SER A 201 -16.33 -7.52 8.58
CA SER A 201 -15.97 -8.77 9.26
C SER A 201 -16.20 -8.69 10.78
N SER A 202 -16.14 -7.48 11.35
CA SER A 202 -16.39 -7.24 12.77
C SER A 202 -17.23 -5.98 13.01
N PRO A 203 -18.52 -5.96 12.57
CA PRO A 203 -19.34 -4.75 12.56
C PRO A 203 -19.48 -4.12 13.95
N TRP A 204 -19.52 -4.92 15.02
CA TRP A 204 -19.65 -4.42 16.39
C TRP A 204 -18.38 -3.71 16.91
N LYS A 205 -17.18 -4.16 16.50
CA LYS A 205 -15.91 -3.52 16.89
C LYS A 205 -15.72 -2.20 16.15
N SER A 206 -16.02 -2.17 14.85
CA SER A 206 -15.92 -0.97 14.02
C SER A 206 -16.98 0.08 14.40
N PHE A 207 -18.22 -0.33 14.68
CA PHE A 207 -19.27 0.54 15.21
C PHE A 207 -18.83 1.19 16.53
N ARG A 208 -18.31 0.40 17.49
CA ARG A 208 -17.83 0.93 18.77
C ARG A 208 -16.66 1.90 18.60
N HIS A 209 -15.76 1.71 17.65
CA HIS A 209 -14.57 2.57 17.52
C HIS A 209 -14.85 3.85 16.73
N ILE A 210 -15.64 3.77 15.65
CA ILE A 210 -15.93 4.91 14.75
C ILE A 210 -17.02 5.81 15.35
N ILE A 211 -18.15 5.21 15.77
CA ILE A 211 -19.31 5.99 16.21
C ILE A 211 -19.12 6.54 17.62
N TRP A 212 -18.40 5.83 18.49
CA TRP A 212 -18.13 6.35 19.84
C TRP A 212 -17.09 7.49 19.87
N LYS A 213 -16.17 7.56 18.89
CA LYS A 213 -15.15 8.61 18.86
C LYS A 213 -15.73 9.94 18.36
N ASN A 214 -16.52 9.90 17.28
CA ASN A 214 -17.02 11.10 16.62
C ASN A 214 -18.50 11.42 16.94
N TYR A 215 -19.34 10.41 17.18
CA TYR A 215 -20.80 10.57 17.29
C TYR A 215 -21.38 10.27 18.67
N LYS A 216 -20.56 10.09 19.72
CA LYS A 216 -21.04 9.79 21.08
C LYS A 216 -22.15 10.73 21.56
N TRP A 217 -22.01 12.03 21.28
CA TRP A 217 -23.00 13.03 21.69
C TRP A 217 -24.30 12.90 20.92
N TYR A 218 -24.26 12.64 19.61
CA TYR A 218 -25.48 12.42 18.81
C TYR A 218 -26.23 11.16 19.24
N CYS A 219 -25.51 10.06 19.52
CA CYS A 219 -26.14 8.85 20.06
C CYS A 219 -26.78 9.08 21.43
N ILE A 220 -26.11 9.80 22.33
CA ILE A 220 -26.67 10.15 23.65
C ILE A 220 -27.93 11.02 23.48
N THR A 221 -27.87 12.05 22.64
CA THR A 221 -29.02 12.94 22.37
C THR A 221 -30.21 12.16 21.80
N LEU A 222 -29.98 11.24 20.87
CA LEU A 222 -31.03 10.38 20.31
C LEU A 222 -31.71 9.54 21.40
N VAL A 223 -30.92 8.91 22.28
CA VAL A 223 -31.45 8.09 23.39
C VAL A 223 -32.30 8.93 24.35
N ILE A 224 -31.83 10.14 24.71
CA ILE A 224 -32.59 11.07 25.56
C ILE A 224 -33.91 11.45 24.89
N LEU A 225 -33.91 11.75 23.59
CA LEU A 225 -35.10 12.13 22.83
C LEU A 225 -36.12 10.99 22.79
N VAL A 226 -35.67 9.74 22.59
CA VAL A 226 -36.53 8.55 22.63
C VAL A 226 -37.15 8.35 24.01
N ILE A 227 -36.39 8.54 25.09
CA ILE A 227 -36.92 8.45 26.47
C ILE A 227 -37.98 9.54 26.70
N LEU A 228 -37.72 10.76 26.24
CA LEU A 228 -38.64 11.89 26.38
C LEU A 228 -39.94 11.66 25.59
N PHE A 229 -39.82 11.12 24.38
CA PHE A 229 -40.97 10.74 23.56
C PHE A 229 -41.79 9.61 24.21
N LEU A 230 -41.12 8.59 24.73
CA LEU A 230 -41.77 7.49 25.44
C LEU A 230 -42.49 7.97 26.71
N PHE A 231 -41.88 8.91 27.43
CA PHE A 231 -42.51 9.57 28.58
C PHE A 231 -43.76 10.36 28.16
N LEU A 232 -43.69 11.14 27.09
CA LEU A 232 -44.85 11.87 26.55
C LEU A 232 -45.97 10.90 26.11
N PHE A 233 -45.61 9.81 25.46
CA PHE A 233 -46.56 8.78 25.03
C PHE A 233 -47.24 8.12 26.23
N LEU A 234 -46.48 7.73 27.25
CA LEU A 234 -47.01 7.20 28.51
C LEU A 234 -47.87 8.23 29.23
N PHE A 235 -47.48 9.51 29.23
CA PHE A 235 -48.27 10.59 29.82
C PHE A 235 -49.62 10.77 29.12
N LEU A 236 -49.65 10.75 27.79
CA LEU A 236 -50.90 10.80 27.01
C LEU A 236 -51.75 9.53 27.18
N TYR A 237 -51.11 8.36 27.28
CA TYR A 237 -51.81 7.09 27.50
C TYR A 237 -52.38 6.97 28.93
N SER A 238 -51.62 7.44 29.92
CA SER A 238 -52.03 7.45 31.33
C SER A 238 -52.91 8.64 31.69
N PHE A 239 -53.18 9.54 30.74
CA PHE A 239 -54.19 10.58 30.89
C PHE A 239 -55.55 9.88 31.08
N PRO A 240 -56.05 9.77 32.32
CA PRO A 240 -57.24 8.99 32.59
C PRO A 240 -58.42 9.73 31.96
N GLY A 241 -59.44 8.99 31.49
CA GLY A 241 -60.72 9.54 31.05
C GLY A 241 -61.43 10.47 32.06
N ALA A 242 -60.88 10.66 33.26
CA ALA A 242 -61.31 11.62 34.27
C ALA A 242 -61.28 13.09 33.80
N THR A 243 -60.43 13.47 32.84
CA THR A 243 -60.50 14.82 32.25
C THR A 243 -61.64 14.97 31.24
N VAL A 244 -62.10 13.87 30.65
CA VAL A 244 -63.30 13.83 29.80
C VAL A 244 -64.56 13.97 30.66
N GLU A 245 -64.61 13.35 31.85
CA GLU A 245 -65.70 13.55 32.83
C GLU A 245 -65.73 14.98 33.40
N TYR A 246 -64.57 15.61 33.64
CA TYR A 246 -64.51 17.01 34.10
C TYR A 246 -64.88 18.03 33.01
N ILE A 247 -64.69 17.71 31.72
CA ILE A 247 -65.04 18.58 30.58
C ILE A 247 -66.50 18.35 30.10
N LEU A 248 -67.04 17.13 30.23
CA LEU A 248 -68.41 16.79 29.81
C LEU A 248 -69.48 17.05 30.88
N GLY A 249 -69.10 17.44 32.11
CA GLY A 249 -70.01 18.03 33.07
C GLY A 249 -71.18 17.14 33.49
N THR A 250 -70.94 15.86 33.77
CA THR A 250 -71.95 14.98 34.36
C THR A 250 -71.49 14.53 35.74
N TYR A 251 -71.95 15.25 36.76
CA TYR A 251 -72.06 14.75 38.14
C TYR A 251 -73.38 14.01 38.32
#